data_AF-A0A222X8D4-F1
#
_entry.id   AF-A0A222X8D4-F1
#
_cell.length_a   1.000
_cell.length_b   1.000
_cell.length_c   1.000
_cell.angle_alpha   90.00
_cell.angle_beta   90.00
_cell.angle_gamma   90.00
#
_symmetry.space_group_name_H-M   'P 1'
#
loop_
_entity.id
_entity.type
_entity.pdbx_description
1 polymer ?
#
loop_
_entity_poly.entity_id
_entity_poly.type
_entity_poly.pdbx_seq_one_letter_code
_entity_poly.pdbx_strand_id
1 'polypeptide(L)'
;MTPDEPSAPEAVSAQMRRAKAQAFTDHTTVGLVRTEADGRVTIACACGMELTNGPTWSLDEHIRLHRAEARFLALAAVAPVGIPRLVPWPVPGVDAQV
;
A
#
# COMPACT_ATOMS: atom_id res chain seq x y z
N MET A 1 32.25 28.44 -2.98
CA MET A 1 30.78 28.34 -3.01
C MET A 1 30.41 28.00 -4.44
N THR A 2 30.46 26.72 -4.78
CA THR A 2 30.06 26.21 -6.09
C THR A 2 28.54 26.39 -6.24
N PRO A 3 28.06 26.88 -7.39
CA PRO A 3 26.63 27.05 -7.60
C PRO A 3 25.94 25.68 -7.55
N ASP A 4 24.77 25.66 -6.92
CA ASP A 4 23.89 24.50 -6.83
C ASP A 4 23.46 24.10 -8.25
N GLU A 5 23.99 22.98 -8.72
CA GLU A 5 23.74 22.45 -10.06
C GLU A 5 22.26 22.03 -10.13
N PRO A 6 21.47 22.50 -11.11
CA PRO A 6 20.05 22.19 -11.15
C PRO A 6 19.87 20.67 -11.29
N SER A 7 19.36 20.03 -10.23
CA SER A 7 19.07 18.60 -10.21
C SER A 7 18.25 18.22 -11.45
N ALA A 8 18.80 17.35 -12.28
CA ALA A 8 18.09 16.81 -13.42
C ALA A 8 16.73 16.22 -12.97
N PRO A 9 15.66 16.36 -13.78
CA PRO A 9 14.36 15.82 -13.42
C PRO A 9 14.45 14.31 -13.21
N GLU A 10 14.00 13.83 -12.05
CA GLU A 10 14.02 12.41 -11.71
C GLU A 10 13.19 11.62 -12.73
N ALA A 11 13.75 10.51 -13.21
CA ALA A 11 13.00 9.61 -14.08
C ALA A 11 11.75 9.10 -13.33
N VAL A 12 10.58 9.21 -13.94
CA VAL A 12 9.28 8.81 -13.35
C VAL A 12 9.31 7.37 -12.80
N SER A 13 10.05 6.47 -13.45
CA SER A 13 10.24 5.09 -12.99
C SER A 13 10.99 4.99 -11.66
N ALA A 14 11.85 5.94 -11.31
CA ALA A 14 12.53 5.98 -10.02
C ALA A 14 11.55 6.31 -8.87
N GLN A 15 10.66 7.29 -9.06
CA GLN A 15 9.63 7.62 -8.07
C GLN A 15 8.68 6.46 -7.84
N MET A 16 8.18 5.82 -8.90
CA MET A 16 7.31 4.65 -8.77
C MET A 16 8.00 3.46 -8.11
N ARG A 17 9.29 3.21 -8.40
CA ARG A 17 10.08 2.17 -7.72
C ARG A 17 10.23 2.45 -6.22
N ARG A 18 10.53 3.70 -5.85
CA ARG A 18 10.63 4.12 -4.45
C ARG A 18 9.29 3.96 -3.73
N ALA A 19 8.20 4.44 -4.31
CA ALA A 19 6.85 4.31 -3.74
C ALA A 19 6.46 2.84 -3.53
N LYS A 20 6.77 1.96 -4.50
CA LYS A 20 6.55 0.52 -4.36
C LYS A 20 7.36 -0.08 -3.20
N ALA A 21 8.64 0.28 -3.09
CA ALA A 21 9.51 -0.24 -2.04
C ALA A 21 9.03 0.22 -0.66
N GLN A 22 8.65 1.49 -0.53
CA GLN A 22 8.11 2.07 0.69
C GLN A 22 6.81 1.36 1.13
N ALA A 23 5.86 1.16 0.21
CA ALA A 23 4.62 0.45 0.52
C ALA A 23 4.88 -0.99 0.98
N PHE A 24 5.91 -1.65 0.44
CA PHE A 24 6.30 -2.98 0.88
C PHE A 24 6.87 -2.97 2.31
N THR A 25 7.74 -2.01 2.64
CA THR A 25 8.34 -1.92 3.97
C THR A 25 7.29 -1.56 5.03
N ASP A 26 6.42 -0.60 4.73
CA ASP A 26 5.42 -0.08 5.67
C ASP A 26 4.29 -1.09 5.94
N HIS A 27 4.04 -2.02 5.01
CA HIS A 27 3.02 -3.06 5.14
C HIS A 27 3.62 -4.46 5.28
N THR A 28 4.76 -4.56 5.98
CA THR A 28 5.30 -5.85 6.40
C THR A 28 4.46 -6.39 7.55
N THR A 29 4.00 -7.64 7.43
CA THR A 29 3.32 -8.33 8.54
C THR A 29 4.38 -8.94 9.43
N VAL A 30 4.44 -8.50 10.68
CA VAL A 30 5.41 -8.94 11.68
C VAL A 30 4.66 -9.34 12.95
N GLY A 31 5.15 -10.36 13.65
CA GLY A 31 4.59 -10.78 14.93
C GLY A 31 4.05 -12.21 14.91
N LEU A 32 3.28 -12.53 15.96
CA LEU A 32 2.72 -13.85 16.18
C LEU A 32 1.26 -13.87 15.77
N VAL A 33 0.87 -14.96 15.11
CA VAL A 33 -0.53 -15.28 14.87
C VAL A 33 -1.21 -15.58 16.20
N ARG A 34 -2.37 -14.98 16.44
CA ARG A 34 -3.20 -15.23 17.61
C ARG A 34 -4.53 -15.84 17.20
N THR A 35 -5.01 -16.79 18.00
CA THR A 35 -6.37 -17.31 17.89
C THR A 35 -7.20 -16.73 19.02
N GLU A 36 -8.29 -16.07 18.66
CA GLU A 36 -9.25 -15.46 19.57
C GLU A 36 -10.26 -16.50 20.09
N ALA A 37 -10.96 -16.18 21.17
CA ALA A 37 -11.90 -17.11 21.83
C ALA A 37 -13.08 -17.52 20.93
N ASP A 38 -13.41 -16.71 19.93
CA ASP A 38 -14.46 -16.96 18.93
C ASP A 38 -13.96 -17.73 17.70
N GLY A 39 -12.68 -18.16 17.71
CA GLY A 39 -12.05 -18.90 16.61
C GLY A 39 -11.50 -18.03 15.48
N ARG A 40 -11.59 -16.69 15.57
CA ARG A 40 -10.89 -15.80 14.63
C ARG A 40 -9.39 -15.88 14.83
N VAL A 41 -8.66 -15.64 13.76
CA VAL A 41 -7.21 -15.67 13.69
C VAL A 41 -6.71 -14.30 13.25
N THR A 42 -5.84 -13.70 14.05
CA THR A 42 -5.37 -12.33 13.91
C THR A 42 -3.86 -12.23 13.82
N ILE A 43 -3.35 -11.20 13.15
CA ILE A 43 -1.94 -10.80 13.17
C ILE A 43 -1.81 -9.29 12.92
N ALA A 44 -0.82 -8.65 13.55
CA ALA A 44 -0.54 -7.23 13.33
C ALA A 44 0.25 -6.99 12.03
N CYS A 45 -0.07 -5.90 11.34
CA CYS A 45 0.72 -5.32 10.28
C CYS A 45 1.56 -4.15 10.81
N ALA A 46 2.74 -3.90 10.25
CA ALA A 46 3.61 -2.78 10.66
C ALA A 46 2.95 -1.40 10.52
N CYS A 47 1.93 -1.26 9.68
CA CYS A 47 1.10 -0.06 9.56
C CYS A 47 0.16 0.16 10.77
N GLY A 48 0.13 -0.75 11.74
CA GLY A 48 -0.72 -0.69 12.93
C GLY A 48 -2.08 -1.36 12.78
N MET A 49 -2.42 -1.87 11.59
CA MET A 49 -3.68 -2.61 11.39
C MET A 49 -3.59 -4.03 11.95
N GLU A 50 -4.62 -4.45 12.68
CA GLU A 50 -4.82 -5.86 13.02
C GLU A 50 -5.59 -6.53 11.87
N LEU A 51 -4.94 -7.49 11.22
CA LEU A 51 -5.50 -8.27 10.13
C LEU A 51 -6.13 -9.52 10.71
N THR A 52 -7.39 -9.75 10.36
CA THR A 52 -8.22 -10.82 10.93
C THR A 52 -8.91 -11.60 9.82
N ASN A 53 -8.95 -12.92 9.90
CA ASN A 53 -9.77 -13.71 8.97
C ASN A 53 -11.26 -13.34 9.12
N GLY A 54 -12.06 -13.64 8.11
CA GLY A 54 -13.52 -13.52 8.22
C GLY A 54 -14.24 -14.83 7.98
N PRO A 55 -15.59 -14.79 7.95
CA PRO A 55 -16.41 -16.00 7.84
C PRO A 55 -16.17 -16.80 6.56
N THR A 56 -15.76 -16.12 5.48
CA THR A 56 -15.62 -16.70 4.13
C THR A 56 -14.22 -16.51 3.54
N TRP A 57 -13.25 -16.04 4.33
CA TRP A 57 -11.91 -15.71 3.85
C TRP A 57 -10.87 -15.87 4.96
N SER A 58 -9.71 -16.37 4.58
CA SER A 58 -8.58 -16.68 5.43
C SER A 58 -7.78 -15.44 5.82
N LEU A 59 -6.94 -15.59 6.86
CA LEU A 59 -6.01 -14.54 7.26
C LEU A 59 -5.00 -14.20 6.15
N ASP A 60 -4.54 -15.20 5.41
CA ASP A 60 -3.63 -14.99 4.27
C ASP A 60 -4.28 -14.16 3.16
N GLU A 61 -5.56 -14.39 2.88
CA GLU A 61 -6.33 -13.57 1.93
C GLU A 61 -6.42 -12.11 2.40
N HIS A 62 -6.61 -11.86 3.70
CA HIS A 62 -6.56 -10.51 4.25
C HIS A 62 -5.19 -9.87 4.04
N ILE A 63 -4.11 -10.56 4.40
CA ILE A 63 -2.75 -10.06 4.24
C ILE A 63 -2.46 -9.70 2.79
N ARG A 64 -2.83 -10.57 1.84
CA ARG A 64 -2.64 -10.31 0.40
C ARG A 64 -3.43 -9.09 -0.07
N LEU A 65 -4.70 -8.99 0.30
CA LEU A 65 -5.56 -7.88 -0.10
C LEU A 65 -5.05 -6.54 0.46
N HIS A 66 -4.76 -6.50 1.76
CA HIS A 66 -4.28 -5.31 2.44
C HIS A 66 -2.97 -4.77 1.82
N ARG A 67 -2.01 -5.66 1.54
CA ARG A 67 -0.74 -5.27 0.90
C ARG A 67 -0.94 -4.83 -0.55
N ALA A 68 -1.86 -5.46 -1.28
CA ALA A 68 -2.19 -5.07 -2.65
C ALA A 68 -2.81 -3.67 -2.69
N GLU A 69 -3.74 -3.38 -1.77
CA GLU A 69 -4.36 -2.06 -1.61
C GLU A 69 -3.32 -0.99 -1.26
N ALA A 70 -2.49 -1.22 -0.24
CA ALA A 70 -1.42 -0.30 0.15
C ALA A 70 -0.47 0.04 -1.00
N ARG A 71 -0.03 -1.00 -1.74
CA ARG A 71 0.82 -0.82 -2.92
C ARG A 71 0.10 -0.05 -4.03
N PHE A 72 -1.19 -0.31 -4.25
CA PHE A 72 -1.98 0.42 -5.22
C PHE A 72 -2.05 1.91 -4.86
N LEU A 73 -2.39 2.24 -3.62
CA LEU A 73 -2.51 3.63 -3.16
C LEU A 73 -1.18 4.39 -3.31
N ALA A 74 -0.07 3.80 -2.86
CA ALA A 74 1.26 4.40 -2.98
C ALA A 74 1.67 4.64 -4.43
N LEU A 75 1.42 3.67 -5.32
CA LEU A 75 1.71 3.82 -6.75
C LEU A 75 0.79 4.82 -7.43
N ALA A 76 -0.49 4.84 -7.06
CA ALA A 76 -1.50 5.72 -7.64
C ALA A 76 -1.23 7.19 -7.34
N ALA A 77 -0.66 7.49 -6.16
CA ALA A 77 -0.28 8.85 -5.73
C ALA A 77 0.88 9.45 -6.53
N VAL A 78 1.82 8.61 -7.01
CA VAL A 78 3.00 9.06 -7.78
C VAL A 78 2.90 8.75 -9.28
N ALA A 79 1.77 8.19 -9.73
CA ALA A 79 1.62 7.76 -11.11
C ALA A 79 1.55 8.99 -12.04
N PRO A 80 2.30 9.01 -13.16
CA PRO A 80 2.27 10.12 -14.09
C PRO A 80 0.89 10.26 -14.74
N VAL A 81 0.56 11.49 -15.14
CA VAL A 81 -0.64 11.78 -15.94
C VAL A 81 -0.61 10.93 -17.22
N GLY A 82 -1.75 10.34 -17.57
CA GLY A 82 -1.90 9.54 -18.79
C GLY A 82 -1.45 8.07 -18.67
N ILE A 83 -0.99 7.61 -17.50
CA ILE A 83 -0.75 6.18 -17.29
C ILE A 83 -2.07 5.40 -17.46
N PRO A 84 -2.11 4.32 -18.27
CA PRO A 84 -3.32 3.52 -18.42
C PRO A 84 -3.75 2.92 -17.08
N ARG A 85 -5.04 3.03 -16.75
CA ARG A 85 -5.64 2.43 -15.56
C ARG A 85 -6.79 1.51 -15.97
N LEU A 86 -6.86 0.34 -15.33
CA LEU A 86 -7.98 -0.60 -15.53
C LEU A 86 -9.28 -0.10 -14.88
N VAL A 87 -9.16 0.74 -13.86
CA VAL A 87 -10.27 1.37 -13.15
C VAL A 87 -10.01 2.87 -13.00
N PRO A 88 -11.06 3.71 -13.01
CA PRO A 88 -10.92 5.14 -12.71
C PRO A 88 -10.28 5.36 -11.33
N TRP A 89 -9.38 6.33 -11.24
CA TRP A 89 -8.80 6.77 -9.97
C TRP A 89 -8.41 8.25 -10.03
N PRO A 90 -8.77 9.08 -9.03
CA PRO A 90 -9.58 8.72 -7.84
C PRO A 90 -10.98 8.23 -8.25
N VAL A 91 -11.61 7.42 -7.39
CA VAL A 91 -12.94 6.86 -7.67
C VAL A 91 -13.94 8.02 -7.74
N PRO A 92 -14.63 8.25 -8.88
CA PRO A 92 -15.56 9.36 -8.99
C PRO A 92 -16.67 9.28 -7.96
N GLY A 93 -16.96 10.39 -7.27
CA GLY A 93 -18.02 10.46 -6.27
C GLY A 93 -17.67 9.90 -4.89
N VAL A 94 -16.42 9.48 -4.66
CA VAL A 94 -15.87 9.26 -3.32
C VAL A 94 -14.94 10.43 -3.03
N ASP A 95 -15.32 11.30 -2.10
CA ASP A 95 -14.44 12.38 -1.67
C ASP A 95 -13.15 11.76 -1.10
N ALA A 96 -12.03 12.11 -1.71
CA ALA A 96 -10.71 11.68 -1.24
C ALA A 96 -10.45 12.37 0.11
N GLN A 97 -10.83 11.73 1.21
CA GLN A 97 -10.39 12.15 2.54
C GLN A 97 -8.90 11.84 2.64
N VAL A 98 -8.10 12.91 2.53
CA VAL A 98 -6.67 12.97 2.87
C VAL A 98 -6.55 13.35 4.34
#